data_AF-A0A517WJ80-F1
#
_entry.id   AF-A0A517WJ80-F1
#
_cell.length_a   1.000
_cell.length_b   1.000
_cell.length_c   1.000
_cell.angle_alpha   90.00
_cell.angle_beta   90.00
_cell.angle_gamma   90.00
#
_symmetry.space_group_name_H-M   'P 1'
#
loop_
_entity.id
_entity.type
_entity.pdbx_description
1 polymer ?
#
loop_
_entity_poly.entity_id
_entity_poly.type
_entity_poly.pdbx_seq_one_letter_code
_entity_poly.pdbx_strand_id
1 'polypeptide(L)'
;MKVSDLLERYQWEKIPDSQGRFTLNQSKSLLSVEELIGSKDVEIKQHPSAHPQETIHIVELEDGGLISYQRQDATFIHTLNSENMFKRKQWELGIISFSPRQMPPEASDSL
;
A
#
# COMPACT_ATOMS: atom_id res chain seq x y z
N MET A 1 -3.14 -9.66 10.91
CA MET A 1 -3.36 -9.90 9.47
C MET A 1 -2.04 -9.66 8.76
N LYS A 2 -1.68 -10.56 7.85
CA LYS A 2 -0.47 -10.54 7.04
C LYS A 2 -0.77 -10.20 5.59
N VAL A 3 0.26 -9.83 4.86
CA VAL A 3 0.24 -9.64 3.40
C VAL A 3 -0.24 -10.90 2.70
N SER A 4 0.21 -12.09 3.14
CA SER A 4 -0.22 -13.38 2.58
C SER A 4 -1.74 -13.58 2.62
N ASP A 5 -2.39 -13.14 3.72
CA ASP A 5 -3.84 -13.31 3.90
C ASP A 5 -4.63 -12.57 2.81
N LEU A 6 -4.16 -11.39 2.40
CA LEU A 6 -4.78 -10.62 1.33
C LEU A 6 -4.40 -11.15 -0.05
N LEU A 7 -3.15 -11.60 -0.24
CA LEU A 7 -2.69 -12.22 -1.48
C LEU A 7 -3.51 -13.46 -1.85
N GLU A 8 -3.92 -14.26 -0.86
CA GLU A 8 -4.73 -15.47 -1.09
C GLU A 8 -6.21 -15.15 -1.34
N ARG A 9 -6.74 -14.05 -0.79
CA ARG A 9 -8.15 -13.68 -0.87
C ARG A 9 -8.56 -13.10 -2.23
N TYR A 10 -7.64 -12.45 -2.93
CA TYR A 10 -7.90 -11.78 -4.20
C TYR A 10 -6.85 -12.10 -5.26
N GLN A 11 -7.20 -11.86 -6.52
CA GLN A 11 -6.24 -11.96 -7.63
C GLN A 11 -5.41 -10.68 -7.70
N TRP A 12 -4.25 -10.69 -7.04
CA TRP A 12 -3.28 -9.61 -7.10
C TRP A 12 -2.28 -9.84 -8.24
N GLU A 13 -1.90 -8.77 -8.90
CA GLU A 13 -0.91 -8.78 -9.96
C GLU A 13 0.39 -8.14 -9.45
N LYS A 14 1.51 -8.85 -9.59
CA LYS A 14 2.82 -8.29 -9.23
C LYS A 14 3.12 -7.11 -10.16
N ILE A 15 3.50 -5.97 -9.58
CA ILE A 15 3.93 -4.82 -10.39
C ILE A 15 5.30 -5.16 -11.00
N PRO A 16 5.49 -5.01 -12.33
CA PRO A 16 6.78 -5.27 -12.99
C PRO A 16 7.93 -4.52 -12.31
N ASP A 17 9.12 -5.15 -12.33
CA ASP A 17 10.36 -4.59 -11.77
C ASP A 17 10.30 -4.17 -10.28
N SER A 18 9.29 -4.67 -9.55
CA SER A 18 9.16 -4.46 -8.11
C SER A 18 9.40 -5.75 -7.33
N GLN A 19 10.14 -5.64 -6.22
CA GLN A 19 10.29 -6.74 -5.27
C GLN A 19 9.29 -6.55 -4.12
N GLY A 20 8.13 -7.20 -4.23
CA GLY A 20 7.12 -7.22 -3.18
C GLY A 20 6.08 -6.10 -3.26
N ARG A 21 5.72 -5.65 -4.47
CA ARG A 21 4.53 -4.80 -4.67
C ARG A 21 3.53 -5.48 -5.60
N PHE A 22 2.27 -5.41 -5.23
CA PHE A 22 1.18 -6.04 -5.94
C PHE A 22 0.01 -5.09 -6.06
N THR A 23 -0.61 -5.01 -7.24
CA THR A 23 -1.80 -4.20 -7.47
C THR A 23 -3.03 -5.10 -7.55
N LEU A 24 -4.16 -4.61 -7.04
CA LEU A 24 -5.44 -5.29 -7.25
C LEU A 24 -5.94 -4.97 -8.66
N ASN A 25 -6.58 -5.94 -9.30
CA ASN A 25 -7.16 -5.78 -10.63
C ASN A 25 -8.18 -4.61 -10.68
N GLN A 26 -8.17 -3.82 -11.76
CA GLN A 26 -9.04 -2.65 -11.92
C GLN A 26 -10.54 -2.96 -11.87
N SER A 27 -10.96 -4.19 -12.17
CA SER A 27 -12.35 -4.64 -12.00
C SER A 27 -12.84 -4.58 -10.53
N LYS A 28 -11.91 -4.45 -9.58
CA LYS A 28 -12.17 -4.29 -8.15
C LYS A 28 -11.94 -2.87 -7.64
N SER A 29 -11.87 -1.89 -8.55
CA SER A 29 -11.65 -0.48 -8.19
C SER A 29 -12.78 0.14 -7.36
N LEU A 30 -13.96 -0.47 -7.28
CA LEU A 30 -15.04 -0.03 -6.38
C LEU A 30 -14.95 -0.63 -4.97
N LEU A 31 -14.02 -1.54 -4.72
CA LEU A 31 -13.85 -2.16 -3.42
C LEU A 31 -13.24 -1.12 -2.46
N SER A 32 -13.94 -0.79 -1.38
CA SER A 32 -13.37 0.08 -0.34
C SER A 32 -12.25 -0.62 0.42
N VAL A 33 -11.47 0.15 1.18
CA VAL A 33 -10.40 -0.41 2.03
C VAL A 33 -10.99 -1.29 3.12
N GLU A 34 -12.11 -0.87 3.71
CA GLU A 34 -12.86 -1.61 4.72
C GLU A 34 -13.35 -2.96 4.20
N GLU A 35 -13.92 -2.99 2.99
CA GLU A 35 -14.40 -4.23 2.36
C GLU A 35 -13.24 -5.15 1.96
N LEU A 36 -12.11 -4.59 1.49
CA LEU A 36 -10.94 -5.35 1.11
C LEU A 36 -10.28 -6.02 2.31
N ILE A 37 -10.10 -5.28 3.41
CA ILE A 37 -9.56 -5.82 4.66
C ILE A 37 -10.57 -6.80 5.29
N GLY A 38 -11.85 -6.46 5.31
CA GLY A 38 -12.90 -7.31 5.85
C GLY A 38 -12.77 -7.59 7.36
N SER A 39 -12.02 -6.75 8.07
CA SER A 39 -11.82 -6.82 9.52
C SER A 39 -12.02 -5.43 10.12
N LYS A 40 -12.71 -5.38 11.26
CA LYS A 40 -12.95 -4.14 12.02
C LYS A 40 -11.81 -3.81 12.99
N ASP A 41 -10.90 -4.75 13.21
CA ASP A 41 -9.80 -4.63 14.19
C ASP A 41 -8.56 -3.96 13.60
N VAL A 42 -8.60 -3.59 12.31
CA VAL A 42 -7.49 -3.00 11.59
C VAL A 42 -7.74 -1.50 11.41
N GLU A 43 -6.80 -0.68 11.86
CA GLU A 43 -6.87 0.77 11.72
C GLU A 43 -6.58 1.20 10.27
N ILE A 44 -7.44 2.07 9.73
CA ILE A 44 -7.25 2.70 8.41
C ILE A 44 -6.91 4.17 8.63
N LYS A 45 -5.68 4.56 8.30
CA LYS A 45 -5.21 5.94 8.41
C LYS A 45 -5.37 6.67 7.08
N GLN A 46 -5.94 7.87 7.13
CA GLN A 46 -6.13 8.71 5.94
C GLN A 46 -5.10 9.84 5.90
N HIS A 47 -4.54 10.09 4.73
CA HIS A 47 -3.56 11.13 4.45
C HIS A 47 -3.94 11.88 3.16
N PRO A 48 -3.65 13.19 3.06
CA PRO A 48 -3.84 13.92 1.82
C PRO A 48 -2.92 13.37 0.72
N SER A 49 -3.43 13.27 -0.50
CA SER A 49 -2.61 13.04 -1.69
C SER A 49 -1.99 14.35 -2.21
N ALA A 50 -0.97 14.23 -3.06
CA ALA A 50 -0.48 15.36 -3.85
C ALA A 50 -1.54 15.91 -4.81
N HIS A 51 -2.50 15.06 -5.20
CA HIS A 51 -3.71 15.47 -5.91
C HIS A 51 -4.79 15.88 -4.89
N PRO A 52 -5.24 17.16 -4.85
CA PRO A 52 -6.10 17.67 -3.77
C PRO A 52 -7.47 16.98 -3.60
N GLN A 53 -7.92 16.25 -4.62
CA GLN A 53 -9.19 15.55 -4.63
C GLN A 53 -9.05 14.04 -4.38
N GLU A 54 -7.83 13.59 -4.09
CA GLU A 54 -7.54 12.19 -3.79
C GLU A 54 -7.11 12.03 -2.34
N THR A 55 -7.44 10.87 -1.76
CA THR A 55 -7.08 10.53 -0.38
C THR A 55 -6.28 9.24 -0.36
N ILE A 56 -5.15 9.25 0.36
CA ILE A 56 -4.33 8.07 0.58
C ILE A 56 -4.81 7.37 1.85
N HIS A 57 -5.12 6.09 1.74
CA HIS A 57 -5.47 5.23 2.84
C HIS A 57 -4.30 4.28 3.11
N ILE A 58 -3.86 4.23 4.36
CA ILE A 58 -2.76 3.40 4.83
C ILE A 58 -3.30 2.40 5.83
N VAL A 59 -2.98 1.13 5.61
CA VAL A 59 -3.24 0.04 6.53
C VAL A 59 -1.95 -0.71 6.78
N GLU A 60 -1.50 -0.71 8.03
CA GLU A 60 -0.33 -1.46 8.47
C GLU A 60 -0.74 -2.91 8.76
N LEU A 61 0.03 -3.85 8.21
CA LEU A 61 -0.12 -5.28 8.42
C LEU A 61 1.13 -5.80 9.14
N GLU A 62 1.09 -7.03 9.64
CA GLU A 62 2.18 -7.60 10.43
C GLU A 62 3.54 -7.65 9.68
N ASP A 63 3.53 -7.87 8.38
CA ASP A 63 4.70 -8.07 7.51
C ASP A 63 4.71 -7.17 6.26
N GLY A 64 4.00 -6.05 6.33
CA GLY A 64 3.85 -5.12 5.21
C GLY A 64 2.70 -4.17 5.39
N GLY A 65 2.04 -3.83 4.28
CA GLY A 65 0.89 -2.96 4.35
C GLY A 65 0.22 -2.67 3.03
N LEU A 66 -1.00 -2.19 3.14
CA LEU A 66 -1.82 -1.74 2.02
C LEU A 66 -1.76 -0.22 1.93
N ILE A 67 -1.52 0.27 0.72
CA ILE A 67 -1.61 1.69 0.37
C ILE A 67 -2.67 1.79 -0.72
N SER A 68 -3.74 2.53 -0.45
CA SER A 68 -4.84 2.72 -1.39
C SER A 68 -5.06 4.19 -1.70
N TYR A 69 -5.06 4.53 -2.98
CA TYR A 69 -5.44 5.87 -3.44
C TYR A 69 -6.92 5.85 -3.76
N GLN A 70 -7.72 6.63 -3.04
CA GLN A 70 -9.09 6.93 -3.42
C GLN A 70 -9.08 8.12 -4.37
N ARG A 71 -9.58 7.91 -5.57
CA ARG A 71 -9.73 8.93 -6.62
C ARG A 71 -10.98 9.75 -6.39
N GLN A 72 -11.09 10.86 -7.12
CA GLN A 72 -12.25 11.77 -7.07
C GLN A 72 -13.57 11.08 -7.42
N ASP A 73 -13.55 10.06 -8.29
CA ASP A 73 -14.72 9.28 -8.70
C ASP A 73 -15.08 8.15 -7.71
N ALA A 74 -14.51 8.20 -6.50
CA ALA A 74 -14.63 7.19 -5.44
C ALA A 74 -14.08 5.80 -5.81
N THR A 75 -13.35 5.67 -6.92
CA THR A 75 -12.62 4.45 -7.24
C THR A 75 -11.28 4.39 -6.51
N PHE A 76 -10.75 3.18 -6.34
CA PHE A 76 -9.54 2.90 -5.61
C PHE A 76 -8.46 2.28 -6.50
N ILE A 77 -7.21 2.68 -6.24
CA ILE A 77 -6.01 1.95 -6.65
C ILE A 77 -5.41 1.33 -5.40
N HIS A 78 -5.50 0.01 -5.26
CA HIS A 78 -4.92 -0.71 -4.12
C HIS A 78 -3.56 -1.26 -4.48
N THR A 79 -2.55 -0.96 -3.66
CA THR A 79 -1.24 -1.59 -3.71
C THR A 79 -0.95 -2.28 -2.40
N LEU A 80 -0.74 -3.58 -2.44
CA LEU A 80 -0.23 -4.38 -1.33
C LEU A 80 1.31 -4.43 -1.42
N ASN A 81 1.98 -4.16 -0.31
CA ASN A 81 3.43 -4.01 -0.26
C ASN A 81 4.03 -4.89 0.83
N SER A 82 5.17 -5.50 0.53
CA SER A 82 6.06 -6.09 1.54
C SER A 82 6.56 -5.01 2.52
N GLU A 83 7.01 -5.42 3.70
CA GLU A 83 7.50 -4.51 4.75
C GLU A 83 8.45 -3.40 4.23
N ASN A 84 9.51 -3.77 3.49
CA ASN A 84 10.49 -2.82 2.99
C ASN A 84 9.88 -1.83 1.99
N MET A 85 9.04 -2.32 1.08
CA MET A 85 8.42 -1.47 0.07
C MET A 85 7.32 -0.59 0.67
N PHE A 86 6.62 -1.08 1.69
CA PHE A 86 5.61 -0.31 2.43
C PHE A 86 6.25 0.89 3.12
N LYS A 87 7.32 0.65 3.92
CA LYS A 87 8.07 1.72 4.59
C LYS A 87 8.67 2.71 3.59
N ARG A 88 9.31 2.21 2.53
CA ARG A 88 9.84 3.06 1.45
C ARG A 88 8.74 3.94 0.86
N LYS A 89 7.57 3.37 0.57
CA LYS A 89 6.49 4.13 -0.07
C LYS A 89 5.88 5.16 0.88
N GLN A 90 5.70 4.84 2.16
CA GLN A 90 5.26 5.83 3.15
C GLN A 90 6.25 7.01 3.25
N TRP A 91 7.56 6.75 3.17
CA TRP A 91 8.57 7.82 3.18
C TRP A 91 8.55 8.66 1.90
N GLU A 92 8.46 8.04 0.72
CA GLU A 92 8.29 8.75 -0.56
C GLU A 92 7.06 9.66 -0.56
N LEU A 93 6.01 9.25 0.16
CA LEU A 93 4.77 10.03 0.32
C LEU A 93 4.83 11.06 1.45
N GLY A 94 5.94 11.16 2.18
CA GLY A 94 6.09 12.07 3.31
C GLY A 94 5.22 11.73 4.53
N ILE A 95 4.69 10.50 4.59
CA ILE A 95 3.84 10.02 5.69
C ILE A 95 4.69 9.67 6.91
N ILE A 96 5.87 9.10 6.68
CA ILE A 96 6.87 8.85 7.71
C ILE A 96 8.17 9.58 7.36
N SER A 97 8.96 9.87 8.38
CA SER A 97 10.32 10.35 8.22
C SER A 97 11.28 9.28 8.75
N PHE A 98 12.38 9.06 8.04
CA PHE A 98 13.50 8.30 8.59
C PHE A 98 14.46 9.25 9.28
N SER A 99 14.91 8.88 10.48
CA SER A 99 16.13 9.47 11.01
C SER A 99 17.29 9.07 10.09
N PRO A 100 18.28 9.95 9.80
CA PRO A 100 19.38 9.66 8.86
C PRO A 100 20.17 8.38 9.14
N ARG A 101 20.04 7.81 10.35
CA ARG A 101 20.70 6.56 10.78
C ARG A 101 19.91 5.28 10.48
N GLN A 102 18.69 5.37 9.94
CA GLN A 102 17.76 4.25 9.74
C GLN A 102 17.22 4.17 8.31
N MET A 103 17.88 4.82 7.34
CA MET A 103 17.47 4.77 5.95
C MET A 103 17.46 3.30 5.47
N PRO A 104 16.36 2.79 4.91
CA PRO A 104 16.36 1.46 4.30
C PRO A 104 17.46 1.41 3.24
N PRO A 105 18.27 0.33 3.17
CA PRO A 105 19.28 0.22 2.14
C PRO A 105 18.61 0.37 0.78
N GLU A 106 19.17 1.21 -0.09
CA GLU A 106 18.77 1.24 -1.50
C GLU A 106 18.89 -0.19 -2.03
N ALA A 107 17.83 -0.69 -2.67
CA ALA A 107 17.88 -1.97 -3.35
C ALA A 107 19.06 -1.89 -4.31
N SER A 108 20.15 -2.60 -3.99
CA SER A 108 21.36 -2.56 -4.78
C SER A 108 21.04 -3.22 -6.11
N ASP A 109 20.85 -2.42 -7.15
CA ASP A 109 20.94 -2.86 -8.53
C ASP A 109 22.37 -3.38 -8.72
N SER A 110 22.51 -4.69 -8.53
CA SER A 110 23.73 -5.40 -8.89
C SER A 110 23.65 -5.66 -10.39
N LEU A 111 24.52 -4.96 -11.12
CA LEU A 111 24.85 -5.19 -12.53
C LEU A 111 25.26 -6.64 -12.80
#